data_AF-A0A1V5XTQ3-F1
#
_entry.id   AF-A0A1V5XTQ3-F1
#
_cell.length_a   1.000
_cell.length_b   1.000
_cell.length_c   1.000
_cell.angle_alpha   90.00
_cell.angle_beta   90.00
_cell.angle_gamma   90.00
#
_symmetry.space_group_name_H-M   'P 1'
#
loop_
_entity.id
_entity.type
_entity.pdbx_description
1 polymer ?
#
loop_
_entity_poly.entity_id
_entity_poly.type
_entity_poly.pdbx_seq_one_letter_code
_entity_poly.pdbx_strand_id
1 'polypeptide(L)'
;MHTPPHLPSKHELSPSLLRAHSLALSRGLRDTVEMQSASARFLSELARQATVPEARKLLLELARIEQLLSLEIDVKVAQLVEAPLPARASPGAANIKTAPEWAHLELITYEQAIAVTLDCTRRSILFLTDMANRFDGPTLDFFLMLAQSDEDRAAMLERALNRRLAELTIGHDIRRVLVEIHDAARRAAKAYAWIGRRTMRPRAQEFLQGMQEVCALHAANIQSMLGNMDHLSDDPVFEGLAAATLPTLDGDVEGLDFQAALRIAMHAQQRTALVHGMYARAFRGEEAQQLLDIADAERRQAATIASVLERLEPSDQDMEEQYPQARSPRESWTCPAIVDESEALDEPKTPVLRLVAG
;
A
#
# COMPACT_ATOMS: atom_id res chain seq x y z
N MET A 1 -16.79 39.83 -37.00
CA MET A 1 -17.25 38.50 -36.52
C MET A 1 -16.04 37.58 -36.57
N HIS A 2 -15.36 37.36 -35.44
CA HIS A 2 -14.24 36.44 -35.35
C HIS A 2 -14.78 35.05 -35.01
N THR A 3 -14.65 34.11 -35.94
CA THR A 3 -14.83 32.69 -35.69
C THR A 3 -13.77 32.22 -34.68
N PRO A 4 -14.13 31.38 -33.70
CA PRO A 4 -13.15 30.80 -32.79
C PRO A 4 -12.21 29.87 -33.57
N PRO A 5 -10.94 29.71 -33.13
CA PRO A 5 -10.06 28.73 -33.73
C PRO A 5 -10.66 27.33 -33.48
N HIS A 6 -10.90 26.59 -34.56
CA HIS A 6 -11.21 25.18 -34.49
C HIS A 6 -10.03 24.49 -33.78
N LEU A 7 -10.26 24.02 -32.55
CA LEU A 7 -9.44 22.96 -31.98
C LEU A 7 -9.54 21.76 -32.92
N PRO A 8 -8.42 21.20 -33.41
CA PRO A 8 -8.48 19.97 -34.18
C PRO A 8 -9.15 18.89 -33.33
N SER A 9 -10.09 18.15 -33.94
CA SER A 9 -10.62 16.95 -33.31
C SER A 9 -9.46 15.99 -33.03
N LYS A 10 -9.53 15.22 -31.94
CA LYS A 10 -8.48 14.30 -31.45
C LYS A 10 -8.03 13.21 -32.46
N HIS A 11 -8.46 13.25 -33.72
CA HIS A 11 -8.23 12.21 -34.72
C HIS A 11 -7.20 12.52 -35.81
N GLU A 12 -6.40 13.58 -35.68
CA GLU A 12 -5.25 13.81 -36.56
C GLU A 12 -3.93 13.89 -35.77
N LEU A 13 -3.61 12.79 -35.06
CA LEU A 13 -2.30 12.66 -34.41
C LEU A 13 -1.22 12.42 -35.48
N SER A 14 -0.15 13.22 -35.43
CA SER A 14 1.02 13.01 -36.28
C SER A 14 1.67 11.64 -36.00
N PRO A 15 2.44 11.06 -36.94
CA PRO A 15 3.09 9.75 -36.75
C PRO A 15 4.04 9.66 -35.55
N SER A 16 4.56 10.79 -35.06
CA SER A 16 5.33 10.88 -33.81
C SER A 16 4.42 10.82 -32.58
N LEU A 17 3.26 11.47 -32.62
CA LEU A 17 2.28 11.44 -31.53
C LEU A 17 1.60 10.07 -31.42
N LEU A 18 1.32 9.41 -32.55
CA LEU A 18 0.79 8.04 -32.56
C LEU A 18 1.78 7.05 -31.93
N ARG A 19 3.08 7.18 -32.22
CA ARG A 19 4.13 6.37 -31.59
C ARG A 19 4.26 6.64 -30.09
N ALA A 20 4.25 7.91 -29.67
CA ALA A 20 4.27 8.27 -28.26
C ALA A 20 3.04 7.75 -27.51
N HIS A 21 1.85 7.82 -28.13
CA HIS A 21 0.60 7.32 -27.57
C HIS A 21 0.62 5.80 -27.42
N SER A 22 1.08 5.06 -28.44
CA SER A 22 1.26 3.61 -28.37
C SER A 22 2.25 3.20 -27.28
N LEU A 23 3.39 3.90 -27.15
CA LEU A 23 4.36 3.64 -26.10
C LEU A 23 3.79 3.90 -24.70
N ALA A 24 3.06 5.00 -24.52
CA ALA A 24 2.41 5.33 -23.26
C ALA A 24 1.36 4.28 -22.87
N LEU A 25 0.60 3.76 -23.84
CA LEU A 25 -0.35 2.67 -23.63
C LEU A 25 0.36 1.38 -23.20
N SER A 26 1.37 0.93 -23.95
CA SER A 26 2.11 -0.28 -23.59
C SER A 26 2.80 -0.14 -22.22
N ARG A 27 3.26 1.06 -21.84
CA ARG A 27 3.78 1.31 -20.50
C ARG A 27 2.68 1.20 -19.44
N GLY A 28 1.55 1.87 -19.65
CA GLY A 28 0.40 1.83 -18.73
C GLY A 28 -0.09 0.41 -18.47
N LEU A 29 -0.23 -0.39 -19.54
CA LEU A 29 -0.61 -1.80 -19.44
C LEU A 29 0.43 -2.62 -18.65
N ARG A 30 1.74 -2.40 -18.90
CA ARG A 30 2.80 -3.07 -18.14
C ARG A 30 2.76 -2.71 -16.65
N ASP A 31 2.50 -1.45 -16.34
CA ASP A 31 2.42 -0.95 -14.97
C ASP A 31 1.19 -1.54 -14.26
N THR A 32 0.05 -1.67 -14.95
CA THR A 32 -1.15 -2.34 -14.42
C THR A 32 -0.90 -3.82 -14.13
N VAL A 33 -0.23 -4.55 -15.02
CA VAL A 33 0.13 -5.96 -14.79
C VAL A 33 1.03 -6.09 -13.56
N GLU A 34 2.08 -5.28 -13.48
CA GLU A 34 3.00 -5.29 -12.34
C GLU A 34 2.29 -4.95 -11.04
N MET A 35 1.40 -3.94 -11.06
CA MET A 35 0.59 -3.54 -9.91
C MET A 35 -0.27 -4.69 -9.38
N GLN A 36 -1.00 -5.43 -10.24
CA GLN A 36 -1.82 -6.56 -9.78
C GLN A 36 -0.95 -7.73 -9.28
N SER A 37 0.11 -8.06 -10.01
CA SER A 37 1.07 -9.11 -9.60
C SER A 37 1.80 -8.78 -8.29
N ALA A 38 2.15 -7.53 -8.07
CA ALA A 38 2.74 -7.05 -6.81
C ALA A 38 1.72 -7.11 -5.68
N SER A 39 0.47 -6.70 -5.92
CA SER A 39 -0.63 -6.82 -4.95
C SER A 39 -0.84 -8.27 -4.50
N ALA A 40 -0.88 -9.23 -5.44
CA ALA A 40 -1.02 -10.65 -5.12
C ALA A 40 0.09 -11.13 -4.15
N ARG A 41 1.36 -10.85 -4.48
CA ARG A 41 2.51 -11.20 -3.64
C ARG A 41 2.43 -10.54 -2.27
N PHE A 42 2.11 -9.26 -2.23
CA PHE A 42 2.00 -8.48 -1.00
C PHE A 42 0.90 -9.02 -0.08
N LEU A 43 -0.28 -9.31 -0.62
CA LEU A 43 -1.40 -9.87 0.14
C LEU A 43 -1.08 -11.27 0.69
N SER A 44 -0.38 -12.11 -0.09
CA SER A 44 0.11 -13.40 0.42
C SER A 44 1.10 -13.23 1.57
N GLU A 45 2.01 -12.26 1.50
CA GLU A 45 2.96 -11.99 2.57
C GLU A 45 2.27 -11.45 3.83
N LEU A 46 1.32 -10.51 3.68
CA LEU A 46 0.49 -10.05 4.79
C LEU A 46 -0.30 -11.20 5.42
N ALA A 47 -0.81 -12.15 4.63
CA ALA A 47 -1.56 -13.30 5.14
C ALA A 47 -0.69 -14.20 6.05
N ARG A 48 0.62 -14.30 5.75
CA ARG A 48 1.58 -15.03 6.57
C ARG A 48 1.76 -14.39 7.96
N GLN A 49 1.68 -13.07 8.01
CA GLN A 49 1.84 -12.24 9.23
C GLN A 49 0.53 -12.09 10.00
N ALA A 50 -0.60 -12.40 9.37
CA ALA A 50 -1.90 -12.35 10.01
C ALA A 50 -2.01 -13.40 11.11
N THR A 51 -2.26 -12.92 12.34
CA THR A 51 -2.48 -13.74 13.54
C THR A 51 -3.87 -14.34 13.61
N VAL A 52 -4.83 -13.67 12.96
CA VAL A 52 -6.24 -14.01 13.00
C VAL A 52 -6.58 -14.87 11.77
N PRO A 53 -7.14 -16.08 11.94
CA PRO A 53 -7.49 -16.97 10.83
C PRO A 53 -8.38 -16.30 9.77
N GLU A 54 -9.33 -15.47 10.19
CA GLU A 54 -10.23 -14.72 9.34
C GLU A 54 -9.48 -13.70 8.47
N ALA A 55 -8.47 -13.03 9.04
CA ALA A 55 -7.62 -12.10 8.32
C ALA A 55 -6.77 -12.83 7.28
N ARG A 56 -6.17 -13.96 7.66
CA ARG A 56 -5.40 -14.81 6.74
C ARG A 56 -6.24 -15.29 5.57
N LYS A 57 -7.45 -15.77 5.84
CA LYS A 57 -8.38 -16.24 4.81
C LYS A 57 -8.74 -15.13 3.83
N LEU A 58 -9.16 -13.96 4.33
CA LEU A 58 -9.49 -12.81 3.50
C LEU A 58 -8.33 -12.41 2.59
N LEU A 59 -7.12 -12.29 3.16
CA LEU A 59 -5.94 -11.86 2.41
C LEU A 59 -5.54 -12.88 1.32
N LEU A 60 -5.64 -14.18 1.59
CA LEU A 60 -5.38 -15.22 0.59
C LEU A 60 -6.44 -15.22 -0.54
N GLU A 61 -7.70 -15.03 -0.20
CA GLU A 61 -8.79 -14.90 -1.19
C GLU A 61 -8.54 -13.70 -2.11
N LEU A 62 -8.18 -12.55 -1.54
CA LEU A 62 -7.84 -11.36 -2.30
C LEU A 62 -6.58 -11.55 -3.14
N ALA A 63 -5.52 -12.15 -2.58
CA ALA A 63 -4.29 -12.46 -3.32
C ALA A 63 -4.58 -13.30 -4.56
N ARG A 64 -5.46 -14.30 -4.43
CA ARG A 64 -5.91 -15.13 -5.55
C ARG A 64 -6.65 -14.33 -6.61
N ILE A 65 -7.54 -13.41 -6.21
CA ILE A 65 -8.25 -12.53 -7.14
C ILE A 65 -7.26 -11.66 -7.92
N GLU A 66 -6.30 -11.02 -7.24
CA GLU A 66 -5.29 -10.18 -7.92
C GLU A 66 -4.41 -10.98 -8.88
N GLN A 67 -4.03 -12.20 -8.49
CA GLN A 67 -3.26 -13.09 -9.35
C GLN A 67 -4.03 -13.46 -10.61
N LEU A 68 -5.32 -13.78 -10.49
CA LEU A 68 -6.18 -14.10 -11.64
C LEU A 68 -6.40 -12.87 -12.53
N LEU A 69 -6.60 -11.69 -11.94
CA LEU A 69 -6.71 -10.44 -12.68
C LEU A 69 -5.45 -10.12 -13.46
N SER A 70 -4.26 -10.31 -12.86
CA SER A 70 -3.00 -10.11 -13.58
C SER A 70 -2.90 -10.99 -14.83
N LEU A 71 -3.31 -12.27 -14.73
CA LEU A 71 -3.31 -13.19 -15.87
C LEU A 71 -4.35 -12.81 -16.93
N GLU A 72 -5.55 -12.38 -16.51
CA GLU A 72 -6.59 -11.95 -17.43
C GLU A 72 -6.19 -10.68 -18.18
N ILE A 73 -5.54 -9.74 -17.48
CA ILE A 73 -5.01 -8.52 -18.09
C ILE A 73 -3.94 -8.87 -19.12
N ASP A 74 -2.98 -9.75 -18.79
CA ASP A 74 -1.95 -10.19 -19.75
C ASP A 74 -2.55 -10.77 -21.05
N VAL A 75 -3.68 -11.49 -20.96
CA VAL A 75 -4.39 -12.00 -22.15
C VAL A 75 -5.08 -10.87 -22.92
N LYS A 76 -5.74 -9.93 -22.23
CA LYS A 76 -6.45 -8.79 -22.85
C LYS A 76 -5.49 -7.77 -23.49
N VAL A 77 -4.26 -7.64 -22.96
CA VAL A 77 -3.22 -6.77 -23.51
C VAL A 77 -2.98 -7.06 -25.00
N ALA A 78 -2.94 -8.32 -25.40
CA ALA A 78 -2.73 -8.72 -26.80
C ALA A 78 -3.83 -8.22 -27.76
N GLN A 79 -5.00 -7.81 -27.23
CA GLN A 79 -6.10 -7.23 -28.00
C GLN A 79 -6.03 -5.70 -28.06
N LEU A 80 -5.25 -5.06 -27.18
CA LEU A 80 -5.14 -3.61 -27.04
C LEU A 80 -3.86 -3.04 -27.66
N VAL A 81 -2.79 -3.84 -27.75
CA VAL A 81 -1.51 -3.44 -28.35
C VAL A 81 -0.96 -4.52 -29.28
N GLU A 82 -0.44 -4.10 -30.44
CA GLU A 82 0.20 -4.99 -31.42
C GLU A 82 1.65 -5.34 -31.05
N ALA A 83 2.30 -4.47 -30.27
CA ALA A 83 3.68 -4.62 -29.86
C ALA A 83 3.79 -5.31 -28.49
N PRO A 84 4.87 -6.08 -28.23
CA PRO A 84 5.11 -6.63 -26.91
C PRO A 84 5.23 -5.52 -25.87
N LEU A 85 4.71 -5.77 -24.67
CA LEU A 85 4.88 -4.85 -23.55
C LEU A 85 6.36 -4.63 -23.22
N PRO A 86 6.72 -3.45 -22.68
CA PRO A 86 8.04 -3.23 -22.11
C PRO A 86 8.41 -4.34 -21.12
N ALA A 87 9.68 -4.75 -21.12
CA ALA A 87 10.16 -5.81 -20.24
C ALA A 87 10.07 -5.46 -18.74
N ARG A 88 10.09 -4.15 -18.43
CA ARG A 88 10.02 -3.62 -17.05
C ARG A 88 8.91 -2.59 -16.94
N ALA A 89 8.22 -2.62 -15.81
CA ALA A 89 7.31 -1.57 -15.39
C ALA A 89 8.07 -0.30 -14.98
N SER A 90 7.35 0.82 -14.90
CA SER A 90 7.84 2.08 -14.38
C SER A 90 8.23 1.93 -12.90
N PRO A 91 9.23 2.68 -12.42
CA PRO A 91 9.53 2.77 -10.99
C PRO A 91 8.26 3.12 -10.20
N GLY A 92 8.01 2.39 -9.11
CA GLY A 92 6.84 2.63 -8.25
C GLY A 92 5.53 1.99 -8.72
N ALA A 93 5.44 1.38 -9.91
CA ALA A 93 4.23 0.71 -10.38
C ALA A 93 3.74 -0.38 -9.39
N ALA A 94 4.68 -1.16 -8.85
CA ALA A 94 4.38 -2.15 -7.81
C ALA A 94 3.77 -1.49 -6.56
N ASN A 95 4.25 -0.30 -6.18
CA ASN A 95 3.85 0.41 -4.97
C ASN A 95 2.46 1.04 -5.06
N ILE A 96 1.81 1.05 -6.22
CA ILE A 96 0.46 1.62 -6.39
C ILE A 96 -0.55 0.83 -5.54
N LYS A 97 -0.47 -0.49 -5.58
CA LYS A 97 -1.40 -1.40 -4.88
C LYS A 97 -0.72 -2.26 -3.81
N THR A 98 0.43 -1.79 -3.33
CA THR A 98 1.12 -2.40 -2.19
C THR A 98 1.49 -1.35 -1.16
N ALA A 99 1.73 -1.80 0.06
CA ALA A 99 2.27 -0.99 1.14
C ALA A 99 3.46 -1.76 1.73
N PRO A 100 4.61 -1.81 1.02
CA PRO A 100 5.73 -2.70 1.37
C PRO A 100 6.23 -2.53 2.80
N GLU A 101 6.01 -1.37 3.41
CA GLU A 101 6.29 -1.12 4.81
C GLU A 101 5.54 -2.01 5.81
N TRP A 102 4.41 -2.56 5.40
CA TRP A 102 3.63 -3.49 6.21
C TRP A 102 4.18 -4.92 6.12
N ALA A 103 4.99 -5.23 5.11
CA ALA A 103 5.55 -6.58 4.90
C ALA A 103 6.64 -6.96 5.91
N HIS A 104 7.05 -6.06 6.80
CA HIS A 104 8.06 -6.33 7.83
C HIS A 104 7.44 -6.45 9.24
N LEU A 105 6.11 -6.45 9.35
CA LEU A 105 5.45 -6.61 10.63
C LEU A 105 5.43 -8.09 11.01
N GLU A 106 5.74 -8.42 12.26
CA GLU A 106 5.68 -9.83 12.67
C GLU A 106 4.23 -10.27 12.84
N LEU A 107 3.34 -9.36 13.29
CA LEU A 107 1.92 -9.61 13.44
C LEU A 107 1.06 -8.42 12.96
N ILE A 108 0.00 -8.72 12.21
CA ILE A 108 -1.04 -7.75 11.83
C ILE A 108 -2.41 -8.18 12.33
N THR A 109 -3.25 -7.20 12.69
CA THR A 109 -4.64 -7.42 13.10
C THR A 109 -5.58 -7.50 11.91
N TYR A 110 -6.81 -7.98 12.14
CA TYR A 110 -7.79 -8.11 11.06
C TYR A 110 -8.20 -6.74 10.50
N GLU A 111 -8.36 -5.76 11.39
CA GLU A 111 -8.71 -4.38 11.06
C GLU A 111 -7.60 -3.72 10.23
N GLN A 112 -6.35 -3.90 10.67
CA GLN A 112 -5.17 -3.43 9.95
C GLN A 112 -5.07 -4.06 8.55
N ALA A 113 -5.29 -5.38 8.44
CA ALA A 113 -5.28 -6.10 7.17
C ALA A 113 -6.33 -5.55 6.18
N ILE A 114 -7.56 -5.29 6.65
CA ILE A 114 -8.61 -4.68 5.80
C ILE A 114 -8.23 -3.24 5.44
N ALA A 115 -7.74 -2.45 6.39
CA ALA A 115 -7.43 -1.04 6.16
C ALA A 115 -6.28 -0.85 5.17
N VAL A 116 -5.19 -1.62 5.27
CA VAL A 116 -4.06 -1.53 4.34
C VAL A 116 -4.46 -1.97 2.93
N THR A 117 -5.27 -3.03 2.83
CA THR A 117 -5.82 -3.50 1.55
C THR A 117 -6.73 -2.43 0.92
N LEU A 118 -7.60 -1.82 1.72
CA LEU A 118 -8.51 -0.76 1.28
C LEU A 118 -7.74 0.47 0.77
N ASP A 119 -6.70 0.89 1.49
CA ASP A 119 -5.83 1.99 1.05
C ASP A 119 -5.14 1.70 -0.28
N CYS A 120 -4.52 0.51 -0.40
CA CYS A 120 -3.89 0.06 -1.65
C CYS A 120 -4.90 0.02 -2.81
N THR A 121 -6.11 -0.48 -2.56
CA THR A 121 -7.19 -0.55 -3.56
C THR A 121 -7.60 0.85 -4.00
N ARG A 122 -7.74 1.81 -3.08
CA ARG A 122 -8.08 3.20 -3.42
C ARG A 122 -7.00 3.89 -4.25
N ARG A 123 -5.73 3.65 -3.94
CA ARG A 123 -4.61 4.15 -4.76
C ARG A 123 -4.64 3.57 -6.18
N SER A 124 -4.98 2.29 -6.31
CA SER A 124 -5.18 1.64 -7.60
C SER A 124 -6.34 2.26 -8.40
N ILE A 125 -7.47 2.58 -7.78
CA ILE A 125 -8.59 3.28 -8.44
C ILE A 125 -8.11 4.59 -9.05
N LEU A 126 -7.43 5.44 -8.26
CA LEU A 126 -6.91 6.72 -8.73
C LEU A 126 -5.96 6.55 -9.93
N PHE A 127 -5.05 5.59 -9.85
CA PHE A 127 -4.13 5.28 -10.95
C PHE A 127 -4.89 4.83 -12.21
N LEU A 128 -5.83 3.88 -12.09
CA LEU A 128 -6.58 3.35 -13.22
C LEU A 128 -7.49 4.41 -13.85
N THR A 129 -8.12 5.27 -13.06
CA THR A 129 -8.91 6.40 -13.56
C THR A 129 -8.03 7.43 -14.27
N ASP A 130 -6.84 7.74 -13.74
CA ASP A 130 -5.89 8.63 -14.42
C ASP A 130 -5.39 8.04 -15.74
N MET A 131 -5.12 6.73 -15.78
CA MET A 131 -4.78 6.02 -17.01
C MET A 131 -5.95 6.06 -18.01
N ALA A 132 -7.17 5.82 -17.56
CA ALA A 132 -8.38 5.87 -18.38
C ALA A 132 -8.52 7.24 -19.06
N ASN A 133 -8.34 8.33 -18.31
CA ASN A 133 -8.45 9.71 -18.81
C ASN A 133 -7.44 10.08 -19.91
N ARG A 134 -6.39 9.28 -20.11
CA ARG A 134 -5.35 9.51 -21.13
C ARG A 134 -5.68 8.86 -22.47
N PHE A 135 -6.68 7.99 -22.54
CA PHE A 135 -7.02 7.20 -23.73
C PHE A 135 -8.50 7.32 -24.09
N ASP A 136 -8.85 6.86 -25.29
CA ASP A 136 -10.22 6.82 -25.80
C ASP A 136 -10.57 5.38 -26.27
N GLY A 137 -11.86 5.10 -26.49
CA GLY A 137 -12.33 3.83 -27.08
C GLY A 137 -12.08 2.59 -26.19
N PRO A 138 -11.77 1.41 -26.77
CA PRO A 138 -11.64 0.16 -26.01
C PRO A 138 -10.61 0.19 -24.87
N THR A 139 -9.60 1.06 -24.98
CA THR A 139 -8.58 1.24 -23.93
C THR A 139 -9.13 2.00 -22.73
N LEU A 140 -9.93 3.05 -22.97
CA LEU A 140 -10.66 3.77 -21.93
C LEU A 140 -11.58 2.81 -21.18
N ASP A 141 -12.40 2.05 -21.91
CA ASP A 141 -13.34 1.09 -21.34
C ASP A 141 -12.64 0.02 -20.50
N PHE A 142 -11.48 -0.45 -20.96
CA PHE A 142 -10.66 -1.40 -20.23
C PHE A 142 -10.20 -0.87 -18.86
N PHE A 143 -9.61 0.32 -18.81
CA PHE A 143 -9.15 0.90 -17.54
C PHE A 143 -10.31 1.29 -16.61
N LEU A 144 -11.42 1.80 -17.15
CA LEU A 144 -12.61 2.09 -16.36
C LEU A 144 -13.24 0.82 -15.76
N MET A 145 -13.26 -0.28 -16.51
CA MET A 145 -13.75 -1.56 -16.00
C MET A 145 -12.90 -2.07 -14.82
N LEU A 146 -11.57 -1.97 -14.92
CA LEU A 146 -10.67 -2.32 -13.82
C LEU A 146 -10.85 -1.39 -12.61
N ALA A 147 -10.98 -0.07 -12.85
CA ALA A 147 -11.23 0.90 -11.78
C ALA A 147 -12.54 0.59 -11.06
N GLN A 148 -13.62 0.28 -11.80
CA GLN A 148 -14.91 -0.10 -11.22
C GLN A 148 -14.81 -1.38 -10.39
N SER A 149 -14.04 -2.38 -10.85
CA SER A 149 -13.79 -3.60 -10.08
C SER A 149 -13.07 -3.32 -8.76
N ASP A 150 -12.12 -2.38 -8.76
CA ASP A 150 -11.46 -1.92 -7.53
C ASP A 150 -12.39 -1.08 -6.65
N GLU A 151 -13.29 -0.27 -7.21
CA GLU A 151 -14.32 0.46 -6.46
C GLU A 151 -15.26 -0.48 -5.71
N ASP A 152 -15.74 -1.53 -6.36
CA ASP A 152 -16.62 -2.52 -5.75
C ASP A 152 -15.92 -3.25 -4.58
N ARG A 153 -14.65 -3.59 -4.78
CA ARG A 153 -13.81 -4.19 -3.73
C ARG A 153 -13.53 -3.22 -2.60
N ALA A 154 -13.19 -1.97 -2.89
CA ALA A 154 -13.02 -0.93 -1.87
C ALA A 154 -14.30 -0.76 -1.06
N ALA A 155 -15.47 -0.72 -1.70
CA ALA A 155 -16.76 -0.62 -1.00
C ALA A 155 -17.05 -1.85 -0.13
N MET A 156 -16.67 -3.06 -0.57
CA MET A 156 -16.76 -4.27 0.24
C MET A 156 -15.86 -4.19 1.49
N LEU A 157 -14.58 -3.83 1.31
CA LEU A 157 -13.60 -3.69 2.38
C LEU A 157 -14.02 -2.58 3.36
N GLU A 158 -14.53 -1.46 2.88
CA GLU A 158 -15.06 -0.36 3.70
C GLU A 158 -16.17 -0.84 4.63
N ARG A 159 -17.14 -1.58 4.08
CA ARG A 159 -18.27 -2.13 4.85
C ARG A 159 -17.78 -3.15 5.89
N ALA A 160 -16.82 -4.00 5.53
CA ALA A 160 -16.22 -4.96 6.43
C ALA A 160 -15.48 -4.26 7.59
N LEU A 161 -14.67 -3.25 7.26
CA LEU A 161 -13.92 -2.46 8.25
C LEU A 161 -14.86 -1.73 9.20
N ASN A 162 -15.87 -1.02 8.68
CA ASN A 162 -16.80 -0.26 9.50
C ASN A 162 -17.61 -1.17 10.42
N ARG A 163 -18.03 -2.36 9.93
CA ARG A 163 -18.67 -3.37 10.77
C ARG A 163 -17.75 -3.81 11.89
N ARG A 164 -16.49 -4.12 11.56
CA ARG A 164 -15.53 -4.63 12.53
C ARG A 164 -15.16 -3.60 13.60
N LEU A 165 -14.97 -2.35 13.20
CA LEU A 165 -14.75 -1.24 14.14
C LEU A 165 -15.97 -1.03 15.05
N ALA A 166 -17.20 -1.14 14.51
CA ALA A 166 -18.40 -1.07 15.34
C ALA A 166 -18.46 -2.21 16.38
N GLU A 167 -18.10 -3.44 16.00
CA GLU A 167 -18.02 -4.58 16.92
C GLU A 167 -17.00 -4.33 18.06
N LEU A 168 -15.82 -3.78 17.75
CA LEU A 168 -14.80 -3.46 18.76
C LEU A 168 -15.28 -2.39 19.75
N THR A 169 -16.02 -1.39 19.28
CA THR A 169 -16.56 -0.33 20.14
C THR A 169 -17.69 -0.82 21.06
N ILE A 170 -18.55 -1.73 20.58
CA ILE A 170 -19.65 -2.31 21.36
C ILE A 170 -19.14 -3.37 22.34
N GLY A 171 -18.15 -4.16 21.94
CA GLY A 171 -17.58 -5.25 22.71
C GLY A 171 -16.66 -4.85 23.87
N HIS A 172 -16.45 -3.55 24.11
CA HIS A 172 -15.54 -3.01 25.14
C HIS A 172 -14.05 -3.33 24.92
N ASP A 173 -13.64 -3.76 23.72
CA ASP A 173 -12.22 -3.96 23.38
C ASP A 173 -11.55 -2.65 22.87
N ILE A 174 -12.01 -1.52 23.41
CA ILE A 174 -11.38 -0.21 23.18
C ILE A 174 -9.92 -0.27 23.61
N ARG A 175 -9.60 -0.96 24.71
CA ARG A 175 -8.23 -1.12 25.22
C ARG A 175 -7.22 -1.57 24.16
N ARG A 176 -7.58 -2.56 23.33
CA ARG A 176 -6.75 -2.99 22.21
C ARG A 176 -6.54 -1.91 21.16
N VAL A 177 -7.62 -1.24 20.77
CA VAL A 177 -7.58 -0.09 19.84
C VAL A 177 -6.60 0.97 20.34
N LEU A 178 -6.63 1.26 21.64
CA LEU A 178 -5.81 2.28 22.28
C LEU A 178 -4.32 1.93 22.32
N VAL A 179 -3.98 0.68 22.63
CA VAL A 179 -2.59 0.19 22.61
C VAL A 179 -2.03 0.28 21.19
N GLU A 180 -2.81 -0.12 20.18
CA GLU A 180 -2.37 -0.07 18.78
C GLU A 180 -2.13 1.36 18.28
N ILE A 181 -3.02 2.30 18.62
CA ILE A 181 -2.88 3.73 18.31
C ILE A 181 -1.63 4.32 18.97
N HIS A 182 -1.40 4.02 20.26
CA HIS A 182 -0.27 4.54 21.01
C HIS A 182 1.08 3.96 20.54
N ASP A 183 1.12 2.65 20.26
CA ASP A 183 2.34 1.98 19.79
C ASP A 183 2.79 2.46 18.41
N ALA A 184 1.86 2.81 17.52
CA ALA A 184 2.19 3.38 16.23
C ALA A 184 3.00 4.69 16.37
N ALA A 185 2.53 5.63 17.21
CA ALA A 185 3.21 6.90 17.47
C ALA A 185 4.59 6.70 18.14
N ARG A 186 4.68 5.80 19.14
CA ARG A 186 5.97 5.49 19.78
C ARG A 186 7.00 4.92 18.82
N ARG A 187 6.59 4.16 17.81
CA ARG A 187 7.51 3.58 16.82
C ARG A 187 8.02 4.59 15.82
N ALA A 188 7.15 5.49 15.36
CA ALA A 188 7.60 6.64 14.58
C ALA A 188 8.67 7.43 15.35
N ALA A 189 8.41 7.74 16.64
CA ALA A 189 9.39 8.43 17.49
C ALA A 189 10.72 7.67 17.62
N LYS A 190 10.68 6.34 17.83
CA LYS A 190 11.89 5.50 17.91
C LYS A 190 12.68 5.50 16.60
N ALA A 191 12.00 5.44 15.45
CA ALA A 191 12.64 5.52 14.14
C ALA A 191 13.39 6.85 14.00
N TYR A 192 12.73 7.98 14.31
CA TYR A 192 13.39 9.29 14.27
C TYR A 192 14.60 9.40 15.20
N ALA A 193 14.46 8.97 16.46
CA ALA A 193 15.56 8.97 17.43
C ALA A 193 16.76 8.13 16.97
N TRP A 194 16.48 7.02 16.29
CA TRP A 194 17.51 6.11 15.80
C TRP A 194 18.25 6.70 14.58
N ILE A 195 17.52 7.32 13.65
CA ILE A 195 18.08 7.98 12.46
C ILE A 195 18.84 9.26 12.85
N GLY A 196 18.29 10.05 13.77
CA GLY A 196 18.89 11.28 14.29
C GLY A 196 20.29 11.04 14.84
N ARG A 197 20.49 9.93 15.57
CA ARG A 197 21.80 9.54 16.11
C ARG A 197 22.84 9.12 15.06
N ARG A 198 22.43 8.88 13.81
CA ARG A 198 23.27 8.30 12.74
C ARG A 198 23.41 9.20 11.52
N THR A 199 22.60 10.24 11.39
CA THR A 199 22.79 11.25 10.36
C THR A 199 23.93 12.19 10.75
N MET A 200 24.81 12.49 9.80
CA MET A 200 25.94 13.42 9.98
C MET A 200 25.59 14.86 9.57
N ARG A 201 24.36 15.11 9.07
CA ARG A 201 23.91 16.43 8.61
C ARG A 201 23.18 17.16 9.75
N PRO A 202 23.69 18.29 10.28
CA PRO A 202 23.09 18.99 11.43
C PRO A 202 21.62 19.37 11.22
N ARG A 203 21.27 19.91 10.05
CA ARG A 203 19.86 20.24 9.72
C ARG A 203 18.94 19.01 9.69
N ALA A 204 19.45 17.85 9.31
CA ALA A 204 18.68 16.61 9.33
C ALA A 204 18.52 16.09 10.76
N GLN A 205 19.53 16.26 11.62
CA GLN A 205 19.43 15.94 13.05
C GLN A 205 18.36 16.81 13.73
N GLU A 206 18.40 18.12 13.52
CA GLU A 206 17.40 19.06 14.06
C GLU A 206 15.98 18.71 13.60
N PHE A 207 15.80 18.43 12.30
CA PHE A 207 14.52 17.99 11.77
C PHE A 207 14.05 16.69 12.43
N LEU A 208 14.87 15.64 12.44
CA LEU A 208 14.51 14.34 13.01
C LEU A 208 14.23 14.41 14.52
N GLN A 209 14.95 15.27 15.25
CA GLN A 209 14.67 15.54 16.65
C GLN A 209 13.31 16.19 16.84
N GLY A 210 12.99 17.23 16.06
CA GLY A 210 11.66 17.84 16.09
C GLY A 210 10.54 16.84 15.74
N MET A 211 10.80 15.93 14.81
CA MET A 211 9.86 14.87 14.44
C MET A 211 9.65 13.83 15.56
N GLN A 212 10.73 13.47 16.27
CA GLN A 212 10.64 12.64 17.46
C GLN A 212 9.77 13.31 18.54
N GLU A 213 9.96 14.62 18.76
CA GLU A 213 9.19 15.41 19.73
C GLU A 213 7.71 15.48 19.36
N VAL A 214 7.40 15.65 18.07
CA VAL A 214 6.01 15.64 17.58
C VAL A 214 5.36 14.27 17.79
N CYS A 215 6.02 13.16 17.47
CA CYS A 215 5.46 11.83 17.73
C CYS A 215 5.30 11.54 19.23
N ALA A 216 6.20 12.06 20.07
CA ALA A 216 6.06 11.97 21.53
C ALA A 216 4.85 12.78 22.03
N LEU A 217 4.62 13.97 21.46
CA LEU A 217 3.42 14.77 21.73
C LEU A 217 2.15 14.06 21.28
N HIS A 218 2.13 13.45 20.09
CA HIS A 218 1.00 12.65 19.62
C HIS A 218 0.73 11.48 20.58
N ALA A 219 1.75 10.73 20.98
CA ALA A 219 1.62 9.65 21.96
C ALA A 219 1.07 10.15 23.32
N ALA A 220 1.52 11.31 23.80
CA ALA A 220 1.04 11.91 25.04
C ALA A 220 -0.42 12.40 24.93
N ASN A 221 -0.80 13.00 23.81
CA ASN A 221 -2.18 13.42 23.53
C ASN A 221 -3.12 12.21 23.49
N ILE A 222 -2.71 11.16 22.76
CA ILE A 222 -3.39 9.87 22.74
C ILE A 222 -3.51 9.35 24.18
N GLN A 223 -2.45 9.29 24.95
CA GLN A 223 -2.51 8.82 26.35
C GLN A 223 -3.47 9.66 27.20
N SER A 224 -3.49 10.99 27.03
CA SER A 224 -4.38 11.90 27.75
C SER A 224 -5.86 11.71 27.38
N MET A 225 -6.18 11.40 26.12
CA MET A 225 -7.54 11.10 25.67
C MET A 225 -8.10 9.83 26.32
N LEU A 226 -7.23 8.95 26.81
CA LEU A 226 -7.55 7.58 27.15
C LEU A 226 -7.55 7.28 28.65
N GLY A 227 -7.07 8.23 29.46
CA GLY A 227 -6.94 8.10 30.91
C GLY A 227 -5.72 7.27 31.33
N ASN A 228 -5.68 6.85 32.60
CA ASN A 228 -4.56 6.05 33.12
C ASN A 228 -4.52 4.65 32.47
N MET A 229 -3.52 4.45 31.61
CA MET A 229 -3.24 3.19 30.91
C MET A 229 -2.35 2.23 31.73
N ASP A 230 -2.04 2.56 33.00
CA ASP A 230 -1.10 1.82 33.86
C ASP A 230 -1.50 0.35 34.12
N HIS A 231 -2.75 -0.02 33.88
CA HIS A 231 -3.25 -1.40 34.03
C HIS A 231 -3.19 -2.24 32.75
N LEU A 232 -2.68 -1.68 31.65
CA LEU A 232 -2.64 -2.32 30.32
C LEU A 232 -1.24 -2.84 29.95
N SER A 233 -0.19 -2.49 30.70
CA SER A 233 1.17 -2.99 30.44
C SER A 233 1.36 -4.45 30.84
N ASP A 234 0.46 -5.02 31.66
CA ASP A 234 0.67 -6.30 32.33
C ASP A 234 -0.13 -7.46 31.70
N ASP A 235 -0.81 -7.23 30.57
CA ASP A 235 -1.56 -8.29 29.87
C ASP A 235 -0.65 -8.97 28.81
N PRO A 236 -0.35 -10.28 28.97
CA PRO A 236 0.61 -11.00 28.13
C PRO A 236 0.19 -11.12 26.66
N VAL A 237 -1.10 -10.94 26.33
CA VAL A 237 -1.55 -10.86 24.93
C VAL A 237 -1.03 -9.58 24.26
N PHE A 238 -0.88 -8.50 25.03
CA PHE A 238 -0.47 -7.19 24.56
C PHE A 238 1.05 -7.00 24.60
N GLU A 239 1.77 -7.64 25.52
CA GLU A 239 3.23 -7.80 25.38
C GLU A 239 3.57 -8.50 24.06
N GLY A 240 2.79 -9.51 23.65
CA GLY A 240 2.93 -10.18 22.37
C GLY A 240 2.72 -9.26 21.16
N LEU A 241 1.66 -8.44 21.14
CA LEU A 241 1.42 -7.45 20.06
C LEU A 241 2.45 -6.32 20.04
N ALA A 242 2.88 -5.83 21.21
CA ALA A 242 3.90 -4.78 21.36
C ALA A 242 5.31 -5.27 21.01
N ALA A 243 5.64 -6.52 21.35
CA ALA A 243 6.89 -7.19 20.96
C ALA A 243 6.91 -7.51 19.46
N ALA A 244 5.79 -8.01 18.92
CA ALA A 244 5.65 -8.42 17.53
C ALA A 244 5.66 -7.30 16.47
N THR A 245 5.71 -6.05 16.91
CA THR A 245 5.67 -4.93 15.98
C THR A 245 6.85 -3.95 16.18
N LEU A 246 7.77 -4.25 17.11
CA LEU A 246 9.15 -4.54 16.73
C LEU A 246 9.41 -4.58 15.21
N PRO A 247 9.90 -3.54 14.50
CA PRO A 247 10.77 -3.90 13.39
C PRO A 247 11.85 -4.80 14.01
N THR A 248 11.87 -6.08 13.63
CA THR A 248 12.97 -6.99 13.92
C THR A 248 14.18 -6.37 13.23
N LEU A 249 14.85 -5.49 13.95
CA LEU A 249 16.12 -4.88 13.55
C LEU A 249 17.21 -5.92 13.83
N ASP A 250 17.04 -7.11 13.25
CA ASP A 250 18.04 -8.17 13.20
C ASP A 250 19.00 -7.82 12.07
N GLY A 251 19.88 -6.86 12.33
CA GLY A 251 20.93 -6.50 11.38
C GLY A 251 22.00 -5.64 12.03
N ASP A 252 23.26 -5.90 11.68
CA ASP A 252 24.37 -5.05 12.08
C ASP A 252 24.15 -3.61 11.59
N VAL A 253 24.06 -2.73 12.56
CA VAL A 253 23.62 -1.33 12.45
C VAL A 253 24.67 -0.42 11.78
N GLU A 254 25.83 -0.98 11.41
CA GLU A 254 26.97 -0.22 10.91
C GLU A 254 26.89 0.15 9.42
N GLY A 255 25.87 -0.31 8.68
CA GLY A 255 25.77 -0.11 7.23
C GLY A 255 24.50 0.55 6.70
N LEU A 256 23.60 1.05 7.55
CA LEU A 256 22.31 1.56 7.08
C LEU A 256 22.46 2.94 6.44
N ASP A 257 22.32 3.02 5.12
CA ASP A 257 22.47 4.26 4.37
C ASP A 257 21.37 5.28 4.73
N PHE A 258 21.65 6.56 4.54
CA PHE A 258 20.72 7.66 4.89
C PHE A 258 19.38 7.56 4.15
N GLN A 259 19.35 7.04 2.92
CA GLN A 259 18.12 6.89 2.15
C GLN A 259 17.26 5.74 2.71
N ALA A 260 17.85 4.60 3.05
CA ALA A 260 17.18 3.49 3.71
C ALA A 260 16.58 3.94 5.05
N ALA A 261 17.29 4.79 5.78
CA ALA A 261 16.82 5.39 7.03
C ALA A 261 15.57 6.28 6.80
N LEU A 262 15.60 7.15 5.79
CA LEU A 262 14.47 7.98 5.41
C LEU A 262 13.27 7.14 4.92
N ARG A 263 13.50 6.06 4.18
CA ARG A 263 12.43 5.13 3.77
C ARG A 263 11.76 4.51 5.00
N ILE A 264 12.53 3.99 5.96
CA ILE A 264 11.98 3.44 7.22
C ILE A 264 11.11 4.48 7.96
N ALA A 265 11.56 5.74 8.02
CA ALA A 265 10.79 6.81 8.66
C ALA A 265 9.47 7.12 7.93
N MET A 266 9.54 7.32 6.60
CA MET A 266 8.36 7.56 5.75
C MET A 266 7.32 6.45 5.93
N HIS A 267 7.79 5.21 5.95
CA HIS A 267 6.99 4.02 6.13
C HIS A 267 6.34 3.92 7.52
N ALA A 268 7.08 4.27 8.58
CA ALA A 268 6.51 4.35 9.93
C ALA A 268 5.40 5.42 10.03
N GLN A 269 5.57 6.55 9.34
CA GLN A 269 4.57 7.61 9.26
C GLN A 269 3.31 7.20 8.50
N GLN A 270 3.48 6.57 7.32
CA GLN A 270 2.38 6.05 6.52
C GLN A 270 1.54 5.05 7.32
N ARG A 271 2.19 4.15 8.05
CA ARG A 271 1.52 3.21 8.95
C ARG A 271 0.76 3.93 10.06
N THR A 272 1.41 4.86 10.74
CA THR A 272 0.82 5.58 11.89
C THR A 272 -0.42 6.36 11.45
N ALA A 273 -0.33 7.06 10.33
CA ALA A 273 -1.44 7.75 9.71
C ALA A 273 -2.63 6.82 9.37
N LEU A 274 -2.34 5.63 8.83
CA LEU A 274 -3.39 4.66 8.50
C LEU A 274 -4.09 4.15 9.76
N VAL A 275 -3.32 3.75 10.78
CA VAL A 275 -3.85 3.22 12.04
C VAL A 275 -4.71 4.26 12.75
N HIS A 276 -4.23 5.50 12.88
CA HIS A 276 -4.99 6.58 13.51
C HIS A 276 -6.25 6.95 12.72
N GLY A 277 -6.14 7.09 11.40
CA GLY A 277 -7.28 7.40 10.55
C GLY A 277 -8.34 6.30 10.50
N MET A 278 -7.93 5.03 10.56
CA MET A 278 -8.82 3.88 10.68
C MET A 278 -9.56 3.93 12.01
N TYR A 279 -8.84 4.00 13.13
CA TYR A 279 -9.45 3.92 14.44
C TYR A 279 -10.22 5.17 14.86
N ALA A 280 -9.95 6.34 14.27
CA ALA A 280 -10.77 7.54 14.49
C ALA A 280 -12.28 7.28 14.28
N ARG A 281 -12.62 6.37 13.35
CA ARG A 281 -14.00 5.98 13.04
C ARG A 281 -14.71 5.21 14.17
N ALA A 282 -13.93 4.65 15.10
CA ALA A 282 -14.44 3.98 16.29
C ALA A 282 -14.86 4.97 17.38
N PHE A 283 -14.43 6.23 17.30
CA PHE A 283 -14.74 7.27 18.27
C PHE A 283 -15.81 8.24 17.72
N ARG A 284 -16.37 9.09 18.59
CA ARG A 284 -17.32 10.15 18.22
C ARG A 284 -16.83 11.47 18.81
N GLY A 285 -17.19 12.59 18.19
CA GLY A 285 -16.91 13.91 18.76
C GLY A 285 -15.44 14.32 18.64
N GLU A 286 -14.90 14.91 19.71
CA GLU A 286 -13.58 15.55 19.73
C GLU A 286 -12.44 14.53 19.60
N GLU A 287 -12.59 13.35 20.19
CA GLU A 287 -11.58 12.28 20.15
C GLU A 287 -11.37 11.74 18.73
N ALA A 288 -12.45 11.61 17.96
CA ALA A 288 -12.39 11.22 16.57
C ALA A 288 -11.66 12.29 15.74
N GLN A 289 -11.99 13.57 15.96
CA GLN A 289 -11.34 14.67 15.24
C GLN A 289 -9.85 14.77 15.57
N GLN A 290 -9.47 14.62 16.84
CA GLN A 290 -8.06 14.64 17.25
C GLN A 290 -7.25 13.52 16.60
N LEU A 291 -7.79 12.30 16.50
CA LEU A 291 -7.12 11.20 15.79
C LEU A 291 -6.99 11.47 14.29
N LEU A 292 -7.98 12.10 13.67
CA LEU A 292 -7.91 12.52 12.26
C LEU A 292 -6.84 13.60 12.04
N ASP A 293 -6.76 14.59 12.94
CA ASP A 293 -5.77 15.66 12.86
C ASP A 293 -4.34 15.12 13.00
N ILE A 294 -4.14 14.17 13.92
CA ILE A 294 -2.87 13.44 14.08
C ILE A 294 -2.56 12.64 12.80
N ALA A 295 -3.53 11.87 12.29
CA ALA A 295 -3.33 11.09 11.07
C ALA A 295 -2.94 11.97 9.88
N ASP A 296 -3.58 13.13 9.71
CA ASP A 296 -3.27 14.09 8.65
C ASP A 296 -1.88 14.71 8.82
N ALA A 297 -1.44 14.99 10.05
CA ALA A 297 -0.09 15.43 10.34
C ALA A 297 0.94 14.38 9.92
N GLU A 298 0.73 13.11 10.29
CA GLU A 298 1.62 12.00 9.94
C GLU A 298 1.68 11.75 8.42
N ARG A 299 0.57 11.92 7.67
CA ARG A 299 0.59 11.86 6.19
C ARG A 299 1.43 12.97 5.57
N ARG A 300 1.29 14.21 6.05
CA ARG A 300 2.09 15.35 5.57
C ARG A 300 3.58 15.15 5.82
N GLN A 301 3.91 14.55 6.96
CA GLN A 301 5.26 14.20 7.34
C GLN A 301 5.85 13.12 6.42
N ALA A 302 5.12 12.03 6.16
CA ALA A 302 5.50 11.02 5.18
C ALA A 302 5.76 11.63 3.80
N ALA A 303 4.86 12.50 3.31
CA ALA A 303 5.01 13.18 2.03
C ALA A 303 6.25 14.09 1.98
N THR A 304 6.57 14.76 3.09
CA THR A 304 7.80 15.56 3.20
C THR A 304 9.05 14.70 3.08
N ILE A 305 9.08 13.53 3.74
CA ILE A 305 10.19 12.58 3.67
C ILE A 305 10.30 12.00 2.25
N ALA A 306 9.19 11.65 1.61
CA ALA A 306 9.15 11.18 0.22
C ALA A 306 9.77 12.21 -0.73
N SER A 307 9.41 13.49 -0.60
CA SER A 307 10.02 14.57 -1.39
C SER A 307 11.52 14.75 -1.13
N VAL A 308 12.02 14.45 0.07
CA VAL A 308 13.46 14.42 0.34
C VAL A 308 14.12 13.23 -0.35
N LEU A 309 13.50 12.05 -0.31
CA LEU A 309 13.99 10.84 -0.98
C LEU A 309 14.08 11.03 -2.50
N GLU A 310 13.05 11.57 -3.14
CA GLU A 310 13.05 11.88 -4.58
C GLU A 310 14.21 12.79 -5.00
N ARG A 311 14.57 13.75 -4.15
CA ARG A 311 15.71 14.65 -4.41
C ARG A 311 17.08 14.01 -4.20
N LEU A 312 17.13 12.84 -3.56
CA LEU A 312 18.36 12.10 -3.29
C LEU A 312 18.58 10.95 -4.28
N GLU A 313 17.56 10.56 -5.04
CA GLU A 313 17.70 9.58 -6.11
C GLU A 313 18.51 10.18 -7.28
N PRO A 314 19.50 9.46 -7.83
CA PRO A 314 20.22 9.91 -9.01
C PRO A 314 19.26 10.05 -10.19
N SER A 315 19.48 11.05 -11.05
CA SER A 315 18.59 11.28 -12.19
C SER A 315 18.69 10.14 -13.20
N ASP A 316 17.58 9.79 -13.87
CA ASP A 316 17.57 8.75 -14.91
C ASP A 316 18.56 9.02 -16.06
N GLN A 317 19.00 10.27 -16.25
CA GLN A 317 20.04 10.62 -17.22
C GLN A 317 21.43 10.10 -16.83
N ASP A 318 21.70 9.90 -15.54
CA ASP A 318 22.99 9.40 -15.05
C ASP A 318 23.08 7.86 -15.06
N MET A 319 21.94 7.17 -15.12
CA MET A 319 21.83 5.71 -15.05
C MET A 319 21.90 5.01 -16.43
N GLU A 320 21.55 5.71 -17.52
CA GLU A 320 21.66 5.17 -18.88
C GLU A 320 23.10 5.19 -19.44
N GLU A 321 23.98 6.08 -18.95
CA GLU A 321 25.35 6.20 -19.46
C GLU A 321 26.38 5.29 -18.77
N GLN A 322 26.05 4.61 -17.65
CA GLN A 322 27.06 3.94 -16.81
C GLN A 322 26.97 2.42 -16.64
N TYR A 323 26.01 1.70 -17.23
CA TYR A 323 25.95 0.23 -17.08
C TYR A 323 25.87 -0.54 -18.40
N PRO A 324 26.92 -1.29 -18.80
CA PRO A 324 26.77 -2.33 -19.81
C PRO A 324 25.95 -3.48 -19.20
N GLN A 325 24.83 -3.82 -19.84
CA GLN A 325 23.95 -4.98 -19.62
C GLN A 325 24.36 -5.91 -18.44
N ALA A 326 24.09 -5.49 -17.21
CA ALA A 326 24.20 -6.38 -16.07
C ALA A 326 23.04 -7.38 -16.14
N ARG A 327 23.36 -8.64 -16.46
CA ARG A 327 22.44 -9.77 -16.27
C ARG A 327 22.02 -9.78 -14.81
N SER A 328 20.74 -9.52 -14.55
CA SER A 328 20.16 -9.74 -13.21
C SER A 328 20.44 -11.18 -12.76
N PRO A 329 20.69 -11.44 -11.47
CA PRO A 329 20.74 -12.80 -10.97
C PRO A 329 19.42 -13.47 -11.33
N ARG A 330 19.49 -14.63 -11.99
CA ARG A 330 18.34 -15.53 -12.08
C ARG A 330 18.09 -16.05 -10.67
N GLU A 331 17.28 -15.33 -9.92
CA GLU A 331 16.60 -15.90 -8.75
C GLU A 331 15.47 -16.78 -9.27
N SER A 332 15.83 -18.02 -9.60
CA SER A 332 14.87 -19.09 -9.81
C SER A 332 14.27 -19.49 -8.47
N TRP A 333 13.28 -18.72 -8.02
CA TRP A 333 12.34 -19.19 -7.00
C TRP A 333 11.09 -19.63 -7.74
N THR A 334 11.09 -20.91 -8.13
CA THR A 334 9.84 -21.60 -8.42
C THR A 334 8.96 -21.49 -7.19
N CYS A 335 7.76 -20.92 -7.34
CA CYS A 335 6.70 -21.06 -6.35
C CYS A 335 6.62 -22.55 -5.96
N PRO A 336 6.62 -22.89 -4.66
CA PRO A 336 6.08 -24.17 -4.25
C PRO A 336 4.66 -24.21 -4.80
N ALA A 337 4.36 -25.24 -5.60
CA ALA A 337 2.97 -25.56 -5.89
C ALA A 337 2.24 -25.64 -4.55
N ILE A 338 1.10 -24.97 -4.45
CA ILE A 338 0.19 -25.16 -3.33
C ILE A 338 -0.16 -26.65 -3.35
N VAL A 339 0.43 -27.40 -2.42
CA VAL A 339 0.11 -28.80 -2.21
C VAL A 339 -1.33 -28.80 -1.69
N ASP A 340 -2.18 -29.44 -2.47
CA ASP A 340 -3.60 -29.58 -2.19
C ASP A 340 -3.75 -30.58 -1.03
N GLU A 341 -3.82 -30.10 0.21
CA GLU A 341 -4.22 -30.91 1.36
C GLU A 341 -5.75 -31.10 1.42
N SER A 342 -6.38 -31.34 0.27
CA SER A 342 -7.77 -31.79 0.19
C SER A 342 -7.89 -33.17 -0.45
N GLU A 343 -7.14 -34.15 0.04
CA GLU A 343 -7.52 -35.55 -0.06
C GLU A 343 -8.22 -36.00 1.23
N ALA A 344 -9.47 -35.57 1.39
CA ALA A 344 -10.54 -36.34 2.01
C ALA A 344 -11.83 -35.52 1.93
N LEU A 345 -12.66 -35.85 0.93
CA LEU A 345 -14.14 -35.90 0.93
C LEU A 345 -14.71 -35.41 -0.41
N ASP A 346 -15.05 -36.39 -1.24
CA ASP A 346 -16.06 -36.40 -2.30
C ASP A 346 -16.18 -35.20 -3.27
N GLU A 347 -15.67 -35.40 -4.49
CA GLU A 347 -16.11 -34.70 -5.70
C GLU A 347 -17.53 -35.14 -6.16
N PRO A 348 -18.22 -34.41 -7.07
CA PRO A 348 -17.97 -33.04 -7.56
C PRO A 348 -19.25 -32.17 -7.64
N LYS A 349 -19.11 -30.84 -7.51
CA LYS A 349 -19.94 -29.88 -8.26
C LYS A 349 -19.10 -28.65 -8.64
N THR A 350 -18.72 -28.58 -9.90
CA THR A 350 -18.21 -27.38 -10.58
C THR A 350 -19.26 -26.25 -10.53
N PRO A 351 -18.96 -25.05 -10.01
CA PRO A 351 -19.79 -23.88 -10.28
C PRO A 351 -19.39 -23.31 -11.64
N VAL A 352 -20.21 -23.61 -12.64
CA VAL A 352 -20.21 -22.90 -13.92
C VAL A 352 -20.84 -21.54 -13.69
N LEU A 353 -20.07 -20.46 -13.79
CA LEU A 353 -20.62 -19.11 -13.91
C LEU A 353 -21.33 -19.00 -15.27
N ARG A 354 -22.65 -19.11 -15.26
CA ARG A 354 -23.50 -18.78 -16.42
C ARG A 354 -23.54 -17.27 -16.58
N LEU A 355 -22.95 -16.78 -17.66
CA LEU A 355 -23.25 -15.47 -18.24
C LEU A 355 -24.75 -15.44 -18.61
N VAL A 356 -25.51 -14.55 -17.98
CA VAL A 356 -26.82 -14.15 -18.49
C VAL A 356 -26.56 -13.11 -19.57
N ALA A 357 -26.64 -13.54 -20.83
CA ALA A 357 -26.73 -12.63 -21.97
C ALA A 357 -28.18 -12.16 -22.11
N GLY A 358 -28.36 -10.84 -22.25
CA GLY A 358 -29.55 -10.24 -22.85
C GLY A 358 -29.40 -10.18 -24.36
#